data_AF-A0A542G6I9-F1
#
_entry.id   AF-A0A542G6I9-F1
#
_cell.length_a   1.000
_cell.length_b   1.000
_cell.length_c   1.000
_cell.angle_alpha   90.00
_cell.angle_beta   90.00
_cell.angle_gamma   90.00
#
_symmetry.space_group_name_H-M   'P 1'
#
loop_
_entity.id
_entity.type
_entity.pdbx_description
1 polymer ?
#
loop_
_entity_poly.entity_id
_entity_poly.type
_entity_poly.pdbx_seq_one_letter_code
_entity_poly.pdbx_strand_id
1 'polypeptide(L)'
;MEPMRRTVWGMLAALFLATAVTVTGCSVTTEDPSYIPPAPLPPLEQLEKAPLADPKNFSSGGDVLSFITADRTISCSLTSARGEHVNLPYEQNGYSDAANNKLPIVPVAHCGLVTYQPPQPGDVKDDCAGTHLGYLGGVALLAPDTARYGECRSGVTPMEAAYGPGGTKAGPLTQLTVLADGQNLERNGLRCSAYNGGVACGNVSAGVGFFISPERYELVPAPAISSASPQAEGPKTP
;
A
#
# COMPACT_ATOMS: atom_id res chain seq x y z
N MET A 1 -2.09 -70.59 -38.23
CA MET A 1 -0.97 -70.32 -37.32
C MET A 1 -0.99 -68.85 -36.96
N GLU A 2 -1.81 -68.43 -36.01
CA GLU A 2 -1.85 -67.04 -35.52
C GLU A 2 -2.33 -67.01 -34.05
N PRO A 3 -1.45 -67.28 -33.08
CA PRO A 3 -1.66 -66.76 -31.72
C PRO A 3 -0.49 -65.91 -31.20
N MET A 4 0.67 -65.92 -31.86
CA MET A 4 1.91 -65.33 -31.29
C MET A 4 2.06 -63.81 -31.46
N ARG A 5 1.27 -63.16 -32.33
CA ARG A 5 1.47 -61.74 -32.68
C ARG A 5 0.82 -60.76 -31.70
N ARG A 6 -0.12 -61.21 -30.86
CA ARG A 6 -0.86 -60.35 -29.91
C ARG A 6 -0.13 -60.15 -28.58
N THR A 7 0.69 -61.10 -28.14
CA THR A 7 1.34 -61.05 -26.82
C THR A 7 2.56 -60.12 -26.80
N VAL A 8 3.25 -59.97 -27.92
CA VAL A 8 4.46 -59.14 -28.03
C VAL A 8 4.14 -57.64 -27.95
N TRP A 9 2.98 -57.22 -28.45
CA TRP A 9 2.59 -55.80 -28.43
C TRP A 9 2.10 -55.32 -27.06
N GLY A 10 1.50 -56.21 -26.26
CA GLY A 10 1.06 -55.89 -24.89
C GLY A 10 2.23 -55.65 -23.92
N MET A 11 3.34 -56.38 -24.08
CA MET A 11 4.53 -56.20 -23.23
C MET A 11 5.35 -54.95 -23.58
N LEU A 12 5.37 -54.53 -24.85
CA LEU A 12 6.06 -53.30 -25.26
C LEU A 12 5.33 -52.02 -24.79
N ALA A 13 4.00 -52.02 -24.76
CA ALA A 13 3.23 -50.86 -24.26
C ALA A 13 3.41 -50.63 -22.74
N ALA A 14 3.59 -51.71 -21.96
CA ALA A 14 3.80 -51.61 -20.51
C ALA A 14 5.18 -51.03 -20.14
N LEU A 15 6.21 -51.24 -20.97
CA LEU A 15 7.55 -50.71 -20.70
C LEU A 15 7.67 -49.20 -20.98
N PHE A 16 6.90 -48.66 -21.93
CA PHE A 16 6.86 -47.22 -22.22
C PHE A 16 6.06 -46.42 -21.19
N LEU A 17 5.04 -47.01 -20.56
CA LEU A 17 4.26 -46.34 -19.51
C LEU A 17 4.97 -46.31 -18.15
N ALA A 18 5.87 -47.24 -17.87
CA ALA A 18 6.63 -47.27 -16.61
C ALA A 18 7.84 -46.32 -16.58
N THR A 19 8.37 -45.93 -17.74
CA THR A 19 9.54 -45.03 -17.85
C THR A 19 9.16 -43.54 -17.89
N ALA A 20 7.89 -43.21 -18.19
CA ALA A 20 7.41 -41.83 -18.25
C ALA A 20 7.01 -41.23 -16.88
N VAL A 21 6.94 -42.03 -15.81
CA VAL A 21 6.38 -41.59 -14.50
C VAL A 21 7.44 -41.33 -13.42
N THR A 22 8.73 -41.59 -13.66
CA THR A 22 9.75 -41.52 -12.60
C THR A 22 10.65 -40.28 -12.59
N VAL A 23 10.40 -39.25 -13.41
CA VAL A 23 11.21 -38.01 -13.38
C VAL A 23 10.35 -36.74 -13.41
N THR A 24 9.25 -36.71 -12.67
CA THR A 24 8.84 -35.42 -12.08
C THR A 24 9.69 -35.23 -10.84
N GLY A 25 10.90 -34.69 -11.03
CA GLY A 25 11.70 -34.20 -9.93
C GLY A 25 10.89 -33.14 -9.19
N CYS A 26 10.27 -33.53 -8.07
CA CYS A 26 9.80 -32.59 -7.08
C CYS A 26 11.04 -31.82 -6.62
N SER A 27 11.32 -30.67 -7.22
CA SER A 27 12.27 -29.72 -6.67
C SER A 27 11.66 -29.24 -5.37
N VAL A 28 11.99 -29.92 -4.28
CA VAL A 28 11.84 -29.38 -2.94
C VAL A 28 12.85 -28.24 -2.90
N THR A 29 12.38 -27.01 -3.10
CA THR A 29 13.12 -25.81 -2.71
C THR A 29 13.30 -25.88 -1.20
N THR A 30 14.34 -26.58 -0.76
CA THR A 30 14.84 -26.44 0.61
C THR A 30 15.32 -25.01 0.74
N GLU A 31 14.64 -24.22 1.58
CA GLU A 31 15.16 -22.91 2.00
C GLU A 31 16.59 -23.13 2.47
N ASP A 32 17.53 -22.42 1.84
CA ASP A 32 18.92 -22.42 2.28
C ASP A 32 18.95 -21.77 3.66
N PRO A 33 19.30 -22.50 4.73
CA PRO A 33 19.30 -21.97 6.09
C PRO A 33 20.37 -20.86 6.28
N SER A 34 21.27 -20.69 5.31
CA SER A 34 22.27 -19.63 5.28
C SER A 34 21.87 -18.45 4.39
N TYR A 35 20.74 -18.54 3.68
CA TYR A 35 20.28 -17.46 2.81
C TYR A 35 19.70 -16.33 3.66
N ILE A 36 20.42 -15.21 3.68
CA ILE A 36 19.92 -13.95 4.21
C ILE A 36 19.34 -13.19 3.02
N PRO A 37 18.00 -13.02 2.92
CA PRO A 37 17.42 -12.21 1.87
C PRO A 37 18.00 -10.80 1.92
N PRO A 38 18.27 -10.17 0.76
CA PRO A 38 18.75 -8.80 0.74
C PRO A 38 17.76 -7.90 1.46
N ALA A 39 18.28 -6.84 2.09
CA ALA A 39 17.44 -5.86 2.75
C ALA A 39 16.39 -5.31 1.76
N PRO A 40 15.14 -5.11 2.22
CA PRO A 40 14.13 -4.42 1.45
C PRO A 40 14.64 -3.12 0.84
N LEU A 41 14.19 -2.82 -0.38
CA LEU A 41 14.43 -1.50 -0.97
C LEU A 41 13.75 -0.40 -0.14
N PRO A 42 14.33 0.81 -0.10
CA PRO A 42 13.65 1.97 0.46
C PRO A 42 12.28 2.20 -0.22
N PRO A 43 11.26 2.68 0.51
CA PRO A 43 9.89 2.78 0.00
C PRO A 43 9.76 3.51 -1.34
N LEU A 44 10.45 4.65 -1.51
CA LEU A 44 10.38 5.42 -2.75
C LEU A 44 11.06 4.73 -3.94
N GLU A 45 12.20 4.07 -3.73
CA GLU A 45 12.87 3.32 -4.79
C GLU A 45 12.06 2.10 -5.22
N GLN A 46 11.42 1.44 -4.26
CA GLN A 46 10.53 0.32 -4.54
C GLN A 46 9.33 0.78 -5.35
N LEU A 47 8.71 1.91 -4.97
CA LEU A 47 7.62 2.52 -5.71
C LEU A 47 8.03 2.83 -7.15
N GLU A 48 9.24 3.33 -7.38
CA GLU A 48 9.73 3.61 -8.74
C GLU A 48 9.81 2.36 -9.63
N LYS A 49 10.26 1.23 -9.05
CA LYS A 49 10.59 -0.01 -9.79
C LYS A 49 9.40 -0.98 -9.95
N ALA A 50 8.42 -0.95 -9.06
CA ALA A 50 7.35 -1.94 -9.06
C ALA A 50 6.38 -1.78 -10.26
N PRO A 51 5.87 -2.89 -10.83
CA PRO A 51 4.96 -2.86 -11.97
C PRO A 51 3.62 -2.21 -11.62
N LEU A 52 3.09 -1.38 -12.53
CA LEU A 52 1.76 -0.78 -12.40
C LEU A 52 0.67 -1.82 -12.71
N ALA A 53 -0.33 -1.91 -11.82
CA ALA A 53 -1.57 -2.62 -12.06
C ALA A 53 -2.53 -1.77 -12.92
N ASP A 54 -3.49 -2.42 -13.60
CA ASP A 54 -4.53 -1.69 -14.35
C ASP A 54 -5.48 -0.96 -13.39
N PRO A 55 -5.51 0.38 -13.39
CA PRO A 55 -6.32 1.15 -12.44
C PRO A 55 -7.83 0.90 -12.58
N LYS A 56 -8.31 0.42 -13.74
CA LYS A 56 -9.74 0.14 -13.94
C LYS A 56 -10.27 -0.92 -12.96
N ASN A 57 -9.44 -1.87 -12.56
CA ASN A 57 -9.82 -2.94 -11.64
C ASN A 57 -9.94 -2.47 -10.18
N PHE A 58 -9.46 -1.26 -9.89
CA PHE A 58 -9.43 -0.67 -8.55
C PHE A 58 -10.30 0.58 -8.42
N SER A 59 -11.05 0.93 -9.47
CA SER A 59 -11.96 2.06 -9.45
C SER A 59 -13.14 1.80 -8.51
N SER A 60 -13.30 2.63 -7.48
CA SER A 60 -14.39 2.56 -6.50
C SER A 60 -15.49 3.60 -6.75
N GLY A 61 -15.44 4.28 -7.90
CA GLY A 61 -16.42 5.28 -8.34
C GLY A 61 -15.85 6.69 -8.35
N GLY A 62 -16.33 7.52 -9.28
CA GLY A 62 -15.84 8.86 -9.51
C GLY A 62 -14.32 8.88 -9.73
N ASP A 63 -13.64 9.74 -8.98
CA ASP A 63 -12.20 9.95 -9.07
C ASP A 63 -11.39 9.25 -7.96
N VAL A 64 -11.81 8.05 -7.56
CA VAL A 64 -11.14 7.27 -6.51
C VAL A 64 -10.63 5.92 -7.03
N LEU A 65 -9.39 5.58 -6.69
CA LEU A 65 -8.87 4.22 -6.79
C LEU A 65 -8.66 3.66 -5.39
N SER A 66 -9.16 2.47 -5.10
CA SER A 66 -9.04 1.85 -3.78
C SER A 66 -8.62 0.39 -3.89
N PHE A 67 -7.80 -0.04 -2.94
CA PHE A 67 -7.41 -1.44 -2.81
C PHE A 67 -7.29 -1.84 -1.34
N ILE A 68 -7.18 -3.15 -1.13
CA ILE A 68 -6.88 -3.74 0.17
C ILE A 68 -5.73 -4.76 0.00
N THR A 69 -4.90 -4.93 1.02
CA THR A 69 -3.85 -5.97 1.02
C THR A 69 -4.46 -7.37 1.07
N ALA A 70 -3.71 -8.39 0.63
CA ALA A 70 -4.20 -9.77 0.55
C ALA A 70 -4.63 -10.35 1.90
N ASP A 71 -3.93 -9.98 2.97
CA ASP A 71 -4.23 -10.31 4.37
C ASP A 71 -5.34 -9.43 4.98
N ARG A 72 -5.80 -8.42 4.24
CA ARG A 72 -6.85 -7.45 4.61
C ARG A 72 -6.53 -6.65 5.87
N THR A 73 -5.25 -6.43 6.17
CA THR A 73 -4.81 -5.64 7.30
C THR A 73 -4.66 -4.15 6.97
N ILE A 74 -4.53 -3.80 5.69
CA ILE A 74 -4.38 -2.42 5.23
C ILE A 74 -5.29 -2.18 4.02
N SER A 75 -6.05 -1.08 4.04
CA SER A 75 -6.73 -0.56 2.85
C SER A 75 -6.19 0.80 2.50
N CYS A 76 -6.16 1.12 1.20
CA CYS A 76 -5.67 2.39 0.70
C CYS A 76 -6.55 2.93 -0.40
N SER A 77 -6.69 4.25 -0.45
CA SER A 77 -7.39 4.97 -1.50
C SER A 77 -6.52 6.10 -2.04
N LEU A 78 -6.26 6.10 -3.35
CA LEU A 78 -5.75 7.25 -4.08
C LEU A 78 -6.96 8.09 -4.52
N THR A 79 -7.12 9.24 -3.88
CA THR A 79 -8.32 10.07 -3.92
C THR A 79 -7.96 11.56 -3.86
N SER A 80 -8.89 12.40 -3.42
CA SER A 80 -8.66 13.80 -3.12
C SER A 80 -9.24 14.20 -1.77
N ALA A 81 -8.73 15.31 -1.23
CA ALA A 81 -9.18 15.93 0.00
C ALA A 81 -9.56 17.40 -0.22
N ARG A 82 -10.40 17.92 0.67
CA ARG A 82 -10.76 19.33 0.82
C ARG A 82 -10.58 19.73 2.27
N GLY A 83 -9.47 20.40 2.58
CA GLY A 83 -9.04 20.54 3.98
C GLY A 83 -8.84 19.15 4.60
N GLU A 84 -9.44 18.92 5.76
CA GLU A 84 -9.36 17.64 6.49
C GLU A 84 -10.39 16.60 6.00
N HIS A 85 -11.20 16.92 4.98
CA HIS A 85 -12.22 16.01 4.47
C HIS A 85 -11.68 15.21 3.29
N VAL A 86 -11.40 13.92 3.50
CA VAL A 86 -10.93 12.99 2.46
C VAL A 86 -12.13 12.32 1.77
N ASN A 87 -12.12 12.24 0.45
CA ASN A 87 -13.16 11.54 -0.32
C ASN A 87 -12.93 10.02 -0.30
N LEU A 88 -13.45 9.34 0.72
CA LEU A 88 -13.34 7.88 0.85
C LEU A 88 -14.66 7.20 0.44
N PRO A 89 -14.61 6.09 -0.32
CA PRO A 89 -15.81 5.40 -0.81
C PRO A 89 -16.46 4.50 0.26
N TYR A 90 -15.76 4.25 1.36
CA TYR A 90 -16.18 3.35 2.44
C TYR A 90 -16.39 4.06 3.77
N GLU A 91 -16.30 5.39 3.79
CA GLU A 91 -16.48 6.21 4.98
C GLU A 91 -17.38 7.40 4.67
N GLN A 92 -18.40 7.61 5.50
CA GLN A 92 -19.22 8.81 5.39
C GLN A 92 -18.40 10.01 5.83
N ASN A 93 -18.20 10.97 4.93
CA ASN A 93 -17.38 12.14 5.17
C ASN A 93 -18.08 13.41 4.64
N GLY A 94 -17.61 14.58 5.09
CA GLY A 94 -18.13 15.89 4.69
C GLY A 94 -17.54 16.41 3.37
N TYR A 95 -16.89 15.58 2.55
CA TYR A 95 -16.18 16.05 1.35
C TYR A 95 -17.09 16.82 0.38
N SER A 96 -18.32 16.33 0.19
CA SER A 96 -19.30 16.88 -0.73
C SER A 96 -20.18 17.98 -0.12
N ASP A 97 -19.95 18.35 1.15
CA ASP A 97 -20.73 19.39 1.82
C ASP A 97 -20.52 20.75 1.15
N ALA A 98 -21.61 21.49 0.96
CA ALA A 98 -21.58 22.78 0.27
C ALA A 98 -20.60 23.78 0.94
N ALA A 99 -20.44 23.72 2.26
CA ALA A 99 -19.50 24.54 3.01
C ALA A 99 -18.02 24.29 2.63
N ASN A 100 -17.71 23.08 2.18
CA ASN A 100 -16.36 22.63 1.82
C ASN A 100 -16.03 22.83 0.34
N ASN A 101 -17.03 23.12 -0.51
CA ASN A 101 -16.85 23.36 -1.95
C ASN A 101 -15.95 24.55 -2.29
N LYS A 102 -15.71 25.46 -1.33
CA LYS A 102 -14.78 26.60 -1.48
C LYS A 102 -13.32 26.21 -1.25
N LEU A 103 -13.05 25.05 -0.67
CA LEU A 103 -11.70 24.59 -0.37
C LEU A 103 -11.06 23.99 -1.62
N PRO A 104 -9.73 24.13 -1.79
CA PRO A 104 -9.03 23.50 -2.90
C PRO A 104 -9.13 21.98 -2.82
N ILE A 105 -9.19 21.35 -4.00
CA ILE A 105 -9.11 19.89 -4.13
C ILE A 105 -7.62 19.52 -4.20
N VAL A 106 -7.16 18.72 -3.26
CA VAL A 106 -5.77 18.25 -3.18
C VAL A 106 -5.76 16.74 -3.42
N PRO A 107 -4.97 16.20 -4.36
CA PRO A 107 -4.83 14.75 -4.51
C PRO A 107 -4.12 14.18 -3.28
N VAL A 108 -4.65 13.10 -2.74
CA VAL A 108 -4.10 12.43 -1.56
C VAL A 108 -4.12 10.91 -1.70
N ALA A 109 -3.22 10.23 -1.01
CA ALA A 109 -3.36 8.80 -0.73
C ALA A 109 -3.67 8.64 0.76
N HIS A 110 -4.75 7.93 1.08
CA HIS A 110 -5.18 7.67 2.44
C HIS A 110 -5.19 6.17 2.68
N CYS A 111 -4.45 5.71 3.68
CA CYS A 111 -4.40 4.31 4.06
C CYS A 111 -4.83 4.12 5.52
N GLY A 112 -5.65 3.09 5.76
CA GLY A 112 -6.06 2.68 7.10
C GLY A 112 -5.52 1.29 7.44
N LEU A 113 -5.14 1.09 8.70
CA LEU A 113 -4.67 -0.19 9.24
C LEU A 113 -5.63 -0.76 10.28
N VAL A 114 -5.69 -2.08 10.36
CA VAL A 114 -6.42 -2.80 11.42
C VAL A 114 -5.65 -2.80 12.74
N THR A 115 -4.35 -3.05 12.65
CA THR A 115 -3.40 -3.08 13.77
C THR A 115 -2.23 -2.18 13.45
N TYR A 116 -1.73 -1.47 14.44
CA TYR A 116 -0.78 -0.40 14.20
C TYR A 116 0.02 0.00 15.43
N GLN A 117 1.15 0.66 15.18
CA GLN A 117 1.95 1.29 16.22
C GLN A 117 1.42 2.68 16.58
N PRO A 118 1.57 3.14 17.83
CA PRO A 118 1.24 4.52 18.18
C PRO A 118 2.12 5.53 17.41
N PRO A 119 1.61 6.73 17.10
CA PRO A 119 2.42 7.80 16.54
C PRO A 119 3.58 8.16 17.49
N GLN A 120 4.72 8.54 16.93
CA GLN A 120 5.86 9.02 17.69
C GLN A 120 5.54 10.42 18.19
N PRO A 121 6.06 10.85 19.35
CA PRO A 121 5.75 12.17 19.90
C PRO A 121 6.03 13.34 18.94
N GLY A 122 7.01 13.21 18.04
CA GLY A 122 7.34 14.23 17.04
C GLY A 122 6.37 14.31 15.85
N ASP A 123 5.57 13.27 15.63
CA ASP A 123 4.60 13.21 14.52
C ASP A 123 3.19 13.67 14.95
N VAL A 124 2.98 13.85 16.26
CA VAL A 124 1.75 14.38 16.84
C VAL A 124 1.77 15.90 16.78
N LYS A 125 0.77 16.50 16.10
CA LYS A 125 0.74 17.95 15.87
C LYS A 125 0.18 18.76 17.04
N ASP A 126 -0.79 18.20 17.74
CA ASP A 126 -1.46 18.80 18.87
C ASP A 126 -2.20 17.72 19.68
N ASP A 127 -2.94 18.14 20.70
CA ASP A 127 -3.84 17.26 21.45
C ASP A 127 -5.28 17.39 20.95
N CYS A 128 -5.44 17.30 19.63
CA CYS A 128 -6.72 17.38 18.93
C CYS A 128 -7.49 18.66 19.21
N ALA A 129 -6.89 19.79 18.87
CA ALA A 129 -7.42 21.12 19.16
C ALA A 129 -7.70 21.35 20.66
N GLY A 130 -6.94 20.69 21.54
CA GLY A 130 -7.02 20.85 22.99
C GLY A 130 -8.13 20.02 23.66
N THR A 131 -8.68 19.02 22.96
CA THR A 131 -9.71 18.15 23.51
C THR A 131 -9.16 17.03 24.40
N HIS A 132 -7.84 16.84 24.45
CA HIS A 132 -7.20 15.77 25.23
C HIS A 132 -7.66 14.37 24.84
N LEU A 133 -8.10 14.21 23.59
CA LEU A 133 -8.57 12.92 23.05
C LEU A 133 -7.39 12.03 22.61
N GLY A 134 -6.22 12.63 22.38
CA GLY A 134 -5.03 11.94 21.91
C GLY A 134 -5.04 11.66 20.40
N TYR A 135 -3.83 11.56 19.85
CA TYR A 135 -3.59 11.19 18.46
C TYR A 135 -3.47 9.66 18.38
N LEU A 136 -4.31 9.02 17.57
CA LEU A 136 -4.25 7.57 17.37
C LEU A 136 -3.60 7.26 16.04
N GLY A 137 -2.83 6.16 16.02
CA GLY A 137 -2.27 5.61 14.79
C GLY A 137 -3.35 4.95 13.93
N GLY A 138 -2.92 4.15 12.96
CA GLY A 138 -3.84 3.36 12.14
C GLY A 138 -4.35 4.09 10.91
N VAL A 139 -3.93 5.32 10.69
CA VAL A 139 -4.16 6.06 9.44
C VAL A 139 -2.86 6.71 8.98
N ALA A 140 -2.58 6.63 7.69
CA ALA A 140 -1.52 7.38 7.03
C ALA A 140 -2.11 8.20 5.88
N LEU A 141 -1.67 9.45 5.77
CA LEU A 141 -2.10 10.37 4.75
C LEU A 141 -0.89 10.93 4.01
N LEU A 142 -0.91 10.81 2.69
CA LEU A 142 0.05 11.42 1.78
C LEU A 142 -0.65 12.52 1.00
N ALA A 143 -0.14 13.74 1.11
CA ALA A 143 -0.40 14.86 0.22
C ALA A 143 0.81 15.05 -0.72
N PRO A 144 0.74 15.94 -1.73
CA PRO A 144 1.80 16.07 -2.74
C PRO A 144 3.19 16.39 -2.19
N ASP A 145 3.27 17.05 -1.04
CA ASP A 145 4.49 17.57 -0.41
C ASP A 145 4.72 17.08 1.02
N THR A 146 3.75 16.35 1.61
CA THR A 146 3.80 15.94 3.01
C THR A 146 3.21 14.54 3.21
N ALA A 147 3.85 13.76 4.06
CA ALA A 147 3.33 12.50 4.58
C ALA A 147 3.08 12.63 6.08
N ARG A 148 2.00 12.05 6.58
CA ARG A 148 1.59 12.10 7.98
C ARG A 148 1.10 10.75 8.44
N TYR A 149 1.27 10.48 9.72
CA TYR A 149 0.79 9.27 10.37
C TYR A 149 -0.02 9.62 11.62
N GLY A 150 -1.15 8.95 11.77
CA GLY A 150 -2.14 9.16 12.81
C GLY A 150 -3.17 10.23 12.50
N GLU A 151 -4.25 10.20 13.27
CA GLU A 151 -5.35 11.16 13.18
C GLU A 151 -5.95 11.46 14.56
N CYS A 152 -6.60 12.63 14.65
CA CYS A 152 -7.35 13.05 15.83
C CYS A 152 -8.76 12.47 15.80
N ARG A 153 -9.04 11.57 16.75
CA ARG A 153 -10.32 10.86 16.76
C ARG A 153 -10.68 10.28 18.13
N SER A 154 -11.97 10.08 18.33
CA SER A 154 -12.56 9.34 19.45
C SER A 154 -13.37 8.15 18.90
N GLY A 155 -12.70 7.12 18.39
CA GLY A 155 -13.36 5.97 17.79
C GLY A 155 -12.44 5.06 17.00
N VAL A 156 -13.02 4.01 16.42
CA VAL A 156 -12.34 3.06 15.55
C VAL A 156 -12.41 3.49 14.09
N THR A 157 -11.37 3.23 13.31
CA THR A 157 -11.37 3.37 11.84
C THR A 157 -12.41 2.43 11.22
N PRO A 158 -12.82 2.68 9.97
CA PRO A 158 -13.48 1.68 9.14
C PRO A 158 -12.73 0.34 9.09
N MET A 159 -11.40 0.33 9.03
CA MET A 159 -10.59 -0.89 9.01
C MET A 159 -10.68 -1.68 10.33
N GLU A 160 -10.56 -1.01 11.46
CA GLU A 160 -10.75 -1.60 12.79
C GLU A 160 -12.18 -2.13 12.96
N ALA A 161 -13.20 -1.39 12.51
CA ALA A 161 -14.59 -1.81 12.58
C ALA A 161 -14.90 -3.03 11.70
N ALA A 162 -14.27 -3.13 10.52
CA ALA A 162 -14.48 -4.25 9.61
C ALA A 162 -13.66 -5.49 9.99
N TYR A 163 -12.39 -5.31 10.31
CA TYR A 163 -11.41 -6.40 10.40
C TYR A 163 -10.67 -6.50 11.74
N GLY A 164 -10.85 -5.54 12.64
CA GLY A 164 -10.27 -5.58 13.99
C GLY A 164 -10.95 -6.59 14.92
N PRO A 165 -10.47 -6.70 16.18
CA PRO A 165 -11.09 -7.55 17.18
C PRO A 165 -12.58 -7.20 17.37
N GLY A 166 -13.47 -8.18 17.14
CA GLY A 166 -14.92 -7.95 17.18
C GLY A 166 -15.52 -7.28 15.93
N GLY A 167 -14.72 -7.08 14.87
CA GLY A 167 -15.17 -6.57 13.59
C GLY A 167 -16.13 -7.52 12.88
N THR A 168 -16.98 -6.96 12.02
CA THR A 168 -18.10 -7.69 11.40
C THR A 168 -17.78 -8.31 10.06
N LYS A 169 -16.62 -7.97 9.46
CA LYS A 169 -16.23 -8.34 8.08
C LYS A 169 -17.36 -8.08 7.08
N ALA A 170 -18.06 -6.96 7.26
CA ALA A 170 -19.15 -6.51 6.41
C ALA A 170 -18.89 -5.09 5.90
N GLY A 171 -19.69 -4.67 4.92
CA GLY A 171 -19.64 -3.31 4.38
C GLY A 171 -18.66 -3.11 3.22
N PRO A 172 -18.47 -1.85 2.79
CA PRO A 172 -17.81 -1.52 1.52
C PRO A 172 -16.33 -1.97 1.45
N LEU A 173 -15.63 -2.03 2.59
CA LEU A 173 -14.25 -2.51 2.65
C LEU A 173 -14.07 -3.96 2.16
N THR A 174 -15.10 -4.79 2.29
CA THR A 174 -15.06 -6.19 1.83
C THR A 174 -15.05 -6.32 0.32
N GLN A 175 -15.54 -5.29 -0.37
CA GLN A 175 -15.68 -5.21 -1.83
C GLN A 175 -14.43 -4.63 -2.50
N LEU A 176 -13.47 -4.13 -1.73
CA LEU A 176 -12.22 -3.62 -2.29
C LEU A 176 -11.43 -4.74 -2.97
N THR A 177 -10.93 -4.43 -4.16
CA THR A 177 -10.04 -5.31 -4.92
C THR A 177 -8.71 -5.47 -4.19
N VAL A 178 -8.19 -6.69 -4.17
CA VAL A 178 -6.86 -6.97 -3.61
C VAL A 178 -5.80 -6.49 -4.58
N LEU A 179 -4.87 -5.65 -4.10
CA LEU A 179 -3.63 -5.34 -4.83
C LEU A 179 -2.61 -6.43 -4.50
N ALA A 180 -2.05 -7.09 -5.52
CA ALA A 180 -1.08 -8.15 -5.27
C ALA A 180 0.23 -7.56 -4.71
N ASP A 181 0.92 -8.36 -3.92
CA ASP A 181 2.23 -7.97 -3.38
C ASP A 181 3.22 -7.66 -4.51
N GLY A 182 4.00 -6.59 -4.35
CA GLY A 182 4.91 -6.06 -5.34
C GLY A 182 4.26 -5.27 -6.48
N GLN A 183 2.94 -5.08 -6.51
CA GLN A 183 2.27 -4.24 -7.50
C GLN A 183 2.11 -2.80 -7.03
N ASN A 184 2.04 -1.89 -8.00
CA ASN A 184 1.77 -0.48 -7.80
C ASN A 184 0.39 -0.08 -8.34
N LEU A 185 -0.24 0.85 -7.65
CA LEU A 185 -1.37 1.61 -8.14
C LEU A 185 -0.98 3.09 -8.16
N GLU A 186 -1.27 3.77 -9.27
CA GLU A 186 -0.87 5.17 -9.47
C GLU A 186 -2.06 6.03 -9.89
N ARG A 187 -2.12 7.25 -9.33
CA ARG A 187 -3.05 8.28 -9.72
C ARG A 187 -2.57 9.67 -9.29
N ASN A 188 -2.75 10.67 -10.16
CA ASN A 188 -2.47 12.08 -9.88
C ASN A 188 -1.05 12.33 -9.33
N GLY A 189 -0.05 11.59 -9.83
CA GLY A 189 1.35 11.69 -9.38
C GLY A 189 1.65 11.01 -8.04
N LEU A 190 0.66 10.38 -7.41
CA LEU A 190 0.83 9.56 -6.22
C LEU A 190 0.83 8.09 -6.61
N ARG A 191 1.71 7.31 -5.97
CA ARG A 191 1.86 5.88 -6.21
C ARG A 191 1.80 5.13 -4.88
N CYS A 192 1.08 4.03 -4.83
CA CYS A 192 1.02 3.14 -3.68
C CYS A 192 1.32 1.70 -4.07
N SER A 193 2.07 0.98 -3.25
CA SER A 193 2.45 -0.41 -3.44
C SER A 193 2.12 -1.26 -2.23
N ALA A 194 1.50 -2.42 -2.44
CA ALA A 194 1.50 -3.48 -1.43
C ALA A 194 2.83 -4.22 -1.51
N TYR A 195 3.58 -4.31 -0.40
CA TYR A 195 4.89 -4.98 -0.38
C TYR A 195 5.36 -5.27 1.05
N ASN A 196 6.06 -6.39 1.25
CA ASN A 196 6.69 -6.75 2.52
C ASN A 196 5.73 -6.73 3.71
N GLY A 197 4.49 -7.19 3.50
CA GLY A 197 3.47 -7.18 4.55
C GLY A 197 3.00 -5.78 4.97
N GLY A 198 3.28 -4.77 4.16
CA GLY A 198 2.87 -3.39 4.37
C GLY A 198 2.43 -2.70 3.09
N VAL A 199 2.26 -1.38 3.19
CA VAL A 199 2.03 -0.51 2.04
C VAL A 199 3.00 0.65 2.07
N ALA A 200 3.66 0.89 0.94
CA ALA A 200 4.38 2.12 0.67
C ALA A 200 3.50 3.04 -0.18
N CYS A 201 3.40 4.32 0.15
CA CYS A 201 2.80 5.34 -0.73
C CYS A 201 3.74 6.53 -0.85
N GLY A 202 3.87 7.10 -2.04
CA GLY A 202 4.74 8.24 -2.26
C GLY A 202 4.39 9.06 -3.49
N ASN A 203 4.74 10.35 -3.42
CA ASN A 203 4.96 11.17 -4.60
C ASN A 203 6.44 11.02 -4.96
N VAL A 204 6.72 10.08 -5.87
CA VAL A 204 8.09 9.72 -6.26
C VAL A 204 8.85 10.94 -6.78
N SER A 205 8.19 11.82 -7.54
CA SER A 205 8.80 13.03 -8.09
C SER A 205 9.13 14.09 -7.03
N ALA A 206 8.35 14.17 -5.95
CA ALA A 206 8.60 15.10 -4.85
C ALA A 206 9.48 14.51 -3.74
N GLY A 207 9.82 13.22 -3.81
CA GLY A 207 10.65 12.55 -2.80
C GLY A 207 9.97 12.45 -1.43
N VAL A 208 8.64 12.48 -1.37
CA VAL A 208 7.86 12.39 -0.13
C VAL A 208 6.99 11.13 -0.15
N GLY A 209 6.87 10.48 1.01
CA GLY A 209 6.11 9.24 1.11
C GLY A 209 6.02 8.71 2.52
N PHE A 210 5.40 7.54 2.64
CA PHE A 210 5.39 6.75 3.86
C PHE A 210 5.48 5.26 3.54
N PHE A 211 5.88 4.49 4.54
CA PHE A 211 5.63 3.06 4.62
C PHE A 211 4.84 2.78 5.90
N ILE A 212 3.87 1.88 5.83
CA ILE A 212 3.09 1.41 6.97
C ILE A 212 2.96 -0.11 6.95
N SER A 213 3.10 -0.72 8.13
CA SER A 213 2.78 -2.11 8.40
C SER A 213 2.23 -2.24 9.82
N PRO A 214 1.67 -3.40 10.21
CA PRO A 214 1.25 -3.63 11.59
C PRO A 214 2.36 -3.39 12.63
N GLU A 215 3.61 -3.66 12.25
CA GLU A 215 4.77 -3.63 13.14
C GLU A 215 5.49 -2.29 13.18
N ARG A 216 5.40 -1.47 12.11
CA ARG A 216 6.10 -0.18 12.04
C ARG A 216 5.48 0.76 11.03
N TYR A 217 5.84 2.03 11.14
CA TYR A 217 5.68 2.99 10.06
C TYR A 217 6.97 3.79 9.88
N GLU A 218 7.11 4.37 8.69
CA GLU A 218 8.20 5.25 8.32
C GLU A 218 7.62 6.42 7.53
N LEU A 219 7.98 7.64 7.90
CA LEU A 219 7.65 8.84 7.14
C LEU A 219 8.91 9.30 6.39
N VAL A 220 8.78 9.46 5.09
CA VAL A 220 9.83 10.01 4.22
C VAL A 220 9.47 11.45 3.92
N PRO A 221 10.08 12.44 4.61
CA PRO A 221 9.79 13.84 4.34
C PRO A 221 10.32 14.25 2.96
N ALA A 222 9.71 15.26 2.36
CA ALA A 222 10.25 15.88 1.16
C ALA A 222 11.71 16.32 1.41
N PRO A 223 12.61 16.22 0.41
CA PRO A 223 13.96 16.73 0.52
C PRO A 223 13.91 18.20 0.95
N ALA A 224 14.76 18.59 1.89
CA ALA A 224 14.89 20.00 2.24
C ALA A 224 15.24 20.76 0.96
N ILE A 225 14.39 21.73 0.58
CA ILE A 225 14.77 22.70 -0.44
C ILE A 225 15.99 23.40 0.14
N SER A 226 17.16 23.10 -0.39
CA SER A 226 18.38 23.79 -0.02
C SER A 226 18.14 25.26 -0.34
N SER A 227 17.87 26.05 0.69
CA SER A 227 17.88 27.50 0.59
C SER A 227 19.30 27.85 0.21
N ALA A 228 19.53 27.99 -1.10
CA ALA A 228 20.76 28.54 -1.62
C ALA A 228 21.07 29.78 -0.80
N SER A 229 22.21 29.77 -0.10
CA SER A 229 22.67 30.95 0.62
C SER A 229 22.59 32.14 -0.34
N PRO A 230 22.09 33.31 0.09
CA PRO A 230 22.11 34.49 -0.76
C PRO A 230 23.55 34.66 -1.26
N GLN A 231 23.74 34.59 -2.58
CA GLN A 231 25.03 34.83 -3.20
C GLN A 231 25.53 36.17 -2.67
N ALA A 232 26.71 36.17 -2.04
CA ALA A 232 27.36 37.39 -1.61
C ALA A 232 27.48 38.32 -2.81
N GLU A 233 26.84 39.48 -2.71
CA GLU A 233 26.90 40.55 -3.69
C GLU A 233 28.39 40.85 -3.94
N GLY A 234 28.85 40.58 -5.16
CA GLY A 234 30.24 40.76 -5.54
C GLY A 234 30.70 42.21 -5.32
N PRO A 235 31.98 42.42 -4.95
CA PRO A 235 32.48 43.74 -4.59
C PRO A 235 32.40 44.68 -5.79
N LYS A 236 31.65 45.79 -5.63
CA LYS A 236 31.70 46.92 -6.55
C LYS A 236 33.11 47.53 -6.49
N THR A 237 33.84 47.43 -7.59
CA THR A 237 35.18 48.01 -7.77
C THR A 237 35.06 49.51 -8.11
N PRO A 238 36.11 50.32 -7.85
CA PRO A 238 36.04 51.73 -7.44
C PRO A 238 35.77 52.73 -8.57
#